data_AF-A0A7J7I0A1-F1
#
_entry.id   AF-A0A7J7I0A1-F1
#
_cell.length_a   1.000
_cell.length_b   1.000
_cell.length_c   1.000
_cell.angle_alpha   90.00
_cell.angle_beta   90.00
_cell.angle_gamma   90.00
#
_symmetry.space_group_name_H-M   'P 1'
#
loop_
_entity.id
_entity.type
_entity.pdbx_description
1 polymer ?
#
loop_
_entity_poly.entity_id
_entity_poly.type
_entity_poly.pdbx_seq_one_letter_code
_entity_poly.pdbx_strand_id
1 'polypeptide(L)'
;MGFCFRSVTQFSTSAIVLVFLISSFSFISTDAYDPLDPNGNITIKWDILSWTPDGYLAAVTIFNFQQYRHIQAPGWLLGWTWAKKEVIWSMVGSQATDQGDCSKYKGNIPHCCRKDPTVVDLLPGTPYNLQFTNCCKGGVISSWVQDPNNFASSFQISVGAAGTTNKTVRVPKNFTLKAPGPGYTCGPAKIVRPTKFFTSDGRRVTQAMMTWNVTCTYSQFLAQKTPTCCVSLSSFYNDTIVPCPTCTCGCQNNITQPGSCVDPNSPYLASVVAGANKNSYAPLVQCTSHMCPIRIHWHVKLNYKEYWRVKVTITNFNYRMNYTQWNLVVQHPNFDNLTQIFSFYYKPLTPYGAINDTAMLWGIKFYNDLLMQAGPYGNVQSELLFRKDASTFTFEKGWAFPRRIYFNGDNCVMPPPDAYPFLPNTSSRKDTSLLTLMLTLLLSLALIFSSIRMLSNKSPERVVHPVVEVSYRDLHTPVIVVVELHVPVHPDRAHVMRAL
;
A
#
# COMPACT_ATOMS: atom_id res chain seq x y z
N MET A 1 64.26 -41.82 -12.37
CA MET A 1 62.84 -41.56 -12.71
C MET A 1 62.38 -40.37 -11.89
N GLY A 2 62.53 -39.17 -12.43
CA GLY A 2 61.97 -37.95 -11.84
C GLY A 2 61.11 -37.29 -12.90
N PHE A 3 59.82 -37.17 -12.65
CA PHE A 3 58.93 -36.22 -13.33
C PHE A 3 57.64 -36.01 -12.54
N CYS A 4 57.20 -34.75 -12.53
CA CYS A 4 55.82 -34.26 -12.35
C CYS A 4 55.15 -34.28 -10.97
N PHE A 5 55.51 -33.29 -10.13
CA PHE A 5 54.54 -32.62 -9.24
C PHE A 5 54.81 -31.11 -9.22
N ARG A 6 54.47 -30.41 -10.30
CA ARG A 6 54.46 -28.94 -10.34
C ARG A 6 53.58 -28.41 -11.47
N SER A 7 52.27 -28.66 -11.42
CA SER A 7 51.31 -27.96 -12.30
C SER A 7 49.83 -28.16 -11.91
N VAL A 8 49.47 -28.02 -10.63
CA VAL A 8 48.04 -28.09 -10.22
C VAL A 8 47.58 -26.84 -9.48
N THR A 9 48.49 -26.01 -8.96
CA THR A 9 48.14 -24.80 -8.20
C THR A 9 47.89 -23.55 -9.05
N GLN A 10 48.32 -23.53 -10.33
CA GLN A 10 48.23 -22.32 -11.17
C GLN A 10 46.95 -22.24 -12.02
N PHE A 11 46.29 -23.37 -12.28
CA PHE A 11 44.99 -23.41 -12.98
C PHE A 11 43.80 -23.01 -12.09
N SER A 12 43.92 -23.21 -10.77
CA SER A 12 42.88 -22.86 -9.80
C SER A 12 42.69 -21.34 -9.65
N THR A 13 43.79 -20.59 -9.57
CA THR A 13 43.74 -19.13 -9.42
C THR A 13 43.18 -18.43 -10.65
N SER A 14 43.55 -18.84 -11.86
CA SER A 14 42.97 -18.27 -13.10
C SER A 14 41.50 -18.61 -13.29
N ALA A 15 41.05 -19.81 -12.89
CA ALA A 15 39.64 -20.18 -12.92
C ALA A 15 38.82 -19.36 -11.91
N ILE A 16 39.34 -19.16 -10.69
CA ILE A 16 38.68 -18.33 -9.66
C ILE A 16 38.61 -16.86 -10.11
N VAL A 17 39.68 -16.32 -10.71
CA VAL A 17 39.69 -14.95 -11.26
C VAL A 17 38.73 -14.82 -12.45
N LEU A 18 38.64 -15.83 -13.32
CA LEU A 18 37.69 -15.85 -14.43
C LEU A 18 36.23 -15.93 -13.94
N VAL A 19 35.95 -16.70 -12.88
CA VAL A 19 34.62 -16.75 -12.24
C VAL A 19 34.27 -15.42 -11.57
N PHE A 20 35.23 -14.75 -10.91
CA PHE A 20 35.05 -13.40 -10.37
C PHE A 20 34.88 -12.34 -11.48
N LEU A 21 35.54 -12.48 -12.62
CA LEU A 21 35.36 -11.61 -13.79
C LEU A 21 34.01 -11.85 -14.45
N ILE A 22 33.58 -13.10 -14.65
CA ILE A 22 32.27 -13.44 -15.22
C ILE A 22 31.14 -13.03 -14.28
N SER A 23 31.31 -13.13 -12.96
CA SER A 23 30.32 -12.63 -11.99
C SER A 23 30.26 -11.10 -11.97
N SER A 24 31.37 -10.40 -12.23
CA SER A 24 31.41 -8.94 -12.38
C SER A 24 31.00 -8.43 -13.77
N PHE A 25 30.90 -9.27 -14.79
CA PHE A 25 30.21 -8.96 -16.06
C PHE A 25 28.71 -9.28 -16.01
N SER A 26 28.25 -9.92 -14.93
CA SER A 26 26.83 -10.26 -14.73
C SER A 26 26.07 -9.19 -13.95
N PHE A 27 26.63 -7.99 -13.77
CA PHE A 27 25.84 -6.83 -13.40
C PHE A 27 24.92 -6.48 -14.58
N ILE A 28 23.81 -7.22 -14.68
CA ILE A 28 22.60 -6.67 -15.28
C ILE A 28 22.39 -5.38 -14.51
N SER A 29 22.51 -4.25 -15.22
CA SER A 29 22.07 -2.96 -14.71
C SER A 29 20.70 -3.19 -14.11
N THR A 30 20.58 -3.11 -12.79
CA THR A 30 19.29 -3.10 -12.12
C THR A 30 18.67 -1.78 -12.51
N ASP A 31 18.05 -1.75 -13.68
CA ASP A 31 16.98 -0.82 -13.97
C ASP A 31 16.04 -0.94 -12.77
N ALA A 32 15.99 0.10 -11.94
CA ALA A 32 14.79 0.80 -11.52
C ALA A 32 13.47 0.00 -11.59
N TYR A 33 13.46 -1.26 -11.16
CA TYR A 33 12.38 -2.20 -11.42
C TYR A 33 11.35 -2.07 -10.32
N ASP A 34 10.15 -1.63 -10.68
CA ASP A 34 9.00 -1.67 -9.79
C ASP A 34 8.28 -3.02 -9.98
N PRO A 35 8.35 -3.94 -9.00
CA PRO A 35 7.75 -5.27 -9.14
C PRO A 35 6.22 -5.23 -9.27
N LEU A 36 5.56 -4.16 -8.82
CA LEU A 36 4.12 -4.02 -8.94
C LEU A 36 3.68 -3.35 -10.25
N ASP A 37 4.60 -2.74 -10.98
CA ASP A 37 4.33 -2.10 -12.29
C ASP A 37 5.54 -2.26 -13.24
N PRO A 38 5.85 -3.49 -13.67
CA PRO A 38 7.08 -3.79 -14.40
C PRO A 38 7.15 -3.14 -15.79
N ASN A 39 6.00 -2.76 -16.36
CA ASN A 39 5.90 -2.11 -17.66
C ASN A 39 5.63 -0.60 -17.56
N GLY A 40 5.51 -0.07 -16.34
CA GLY A 40 5.20 1.33 -16.07
C GLY A 40 6.31 2.25 -16.53
N ASN A 41 5.99 3.17 -17.42
CA ASN A 41 6.92 4.20 -17.88
C ASN A 41 6.20 5.49 -18.24
N ILE A 42 6.98 6.56 -18.39
CA ILE A 42 6.54 7.78 -19.03
C ILE A 42 7.15 7.82 -20.43
N THR A 43 6.31 8.01 -21.45
CA THR A 43 6.78 8.15 -22.83
C THR A 43 6.51 9.57 -23.32
N ILE A 44 7.57 10.26 -23.72
CA ILE A 44 7.48 11.55 -24.42
C ILE A 44 7.51 11.25 -25.91
N LYS A 45 6.40 11.49 -26.57
CA LYS A 45 6.26 11.37 -28.03
C LYS A 45 6.36 12.75 -28.67
N TRP A 46 7.17 12.86 -29.70
CA TRP A 46 7.35 14.08 -30.47
C TRP A 46 6.96 13.84 -31.91
N ASP A 47 5.87 14.47 -32.35
CA ASP A 47 5.31 14.35 -33.68
C ASP A 47 5.55 15.63 -34.48
N ILE A 48 6.37 15.58 -35.54
CA ILE A 48 6.49 16.70 -36.49
C ILE A 48 5.25 16.72 -37.38
N LEU A 49 4.45 17.77 -37.28
CA LEU A 49 3.20 17.92 -38.01
C LEU A 49 3.41 18.49 -39.41
N SER A 50 4.27 19.51 -39.52
CA SER A 50 4.56 20.20 -40.78
C SER A 50 5.93 20.90 -40.74
N TRP A 51 6.46 21.20 -41.91
CA TRP A 51 7.68 21.99 -42.08
C TRP A 51 7.33 23.48 -42.08
N THR A 52 8.21 24.29 -41.50
CA THR A 52 8.18 25.77 -41.62
C THR A 52 9.35 26.20 -42.51
N PRO A 53 9.44 27.48 -42.94
CA PRO A 53 10.55 27.96 -43.77
C PRO A 53 11.94 27.73 -43.15
N ASP A 54 12.04 27.71 -41.82
CA ASP A 54 13.31 27.61 -41.10
C ASP A 54 13.37 26.45 -40.09
N GLY A 55 12.35 25.59 -40.04
CA GLY A 55 12.28 24.46 -39.12
C GLY A 55 10.99 23.66 -39.25
N TYR A 56 10.27 23.48 -38.14
CA TYR A 56 9.05 22.68 -38.13
C TYR A 56 8.07 23.05 -37.01
N LEU A 57 6.82 22.62 -37.19
CA LEU A 57 5.79 22.59 -36.17
C LEU A 57 5.65 21.17 -35.63
N ALA A 58 5.64 21.00 -34.31
CA ALA A 58 5.51 19.70 -33.69
C ALA A 58 4.50 19.69 -32.52
N ALA A 59 3.88 18.54 -32.31
CA ALA A 59 3.14 18.22 -31.09
C ALA A 59 4.00 17.32 -30.20
N VAL A 60 4.16 17.71 -28.93
CA VAL A 60 4.87 16.95 -27.92
C VAL A 60 3.85 16.45 -26.91
N THR A 61 3.78 15.14 -26.72
CA THR A 61 2.85 14.50 -25.78
C THR A 61 3.62 13.68 -24.78
N ILE A 62 3.35 13.90 -23.50
CA ILE A 62 3.87 13.13 -22.37
C ILE A 62 2.77 12.17 -21.94
N PHE A 63 3.00 10.87 -22.11
CA PHE A 63 2.10 9.81 -21.66
C PHE A 63 2.61 9.19 -20.38
N ASN A 64 1.75 9.07 -19.38
CA ASN A 64 2.01 8.30 -18.17
C ASN A 64 1.35 6.92 -18.27
N PHE A 65 2.14 5.89 -18.57
CA PHE A 65 1.69 4.50 -18.62
C PHE A 65 1.89 3.78 -17.28
N GLN A 66 2.22 4.50 -16.21
CA GLN A 66 2.35 3.91 -14.89
C GLN A 66 0.94 3.63 -14.32
N GLN A 67 0.78 2.45 -13.71
CA GLN A 67 -0.51 2.00 -13.22
C GLN A 67 -1.02 2.84 -12.06
N TYR A 68 -0.16 3.12 -11.06
CA TYR A 68 -0.56 3.82 -9.84
C TYR A 68 0.28 5.05 -9.53
N ARG A 69 1.40 5.30 -10.20
CA ARG A 69 2.17 6.54 -9.99
C ARG A 69 1.60 7.66 -10.86
N HIS A 70 1.35 8.82 -10.26
CA HIS A 70 0.90 10.02 -10.97
C HIS A 70 1.87 11.18 -10.71
N ILE A 71 1.91 12.13 -11.63
CA ILE A 71 2.68 13.37 -11.47
C ILE A 71 1.78 14.38 -10.77
N GLN A 72 2.10 14.70 -9.52
CA GLN A 72 1.37 15.68 -8.71
C GLN A 72 1.80 17.11 -9.02
N ALA A 73 1.07 18.09 -8.51
CA ALA A 73 1.52 19.48 -8.49
C ALA A 73 2.86 19.59 -7.73
N PRO A 74 3.84 20.39 -8.19
CA PRO A 74 3.80 21.42 -9.25
C PRO A 74 3.84 20.94 -10.69
N GLY A 75 3.75 19.63 -10.92
CA GLY A 75 3.70 19.04 -12.25
C GLY A 75 5.08 18.66 -12.79
N TRP A 76 5.10 18.31 -14.08
CA TRP A 76 6.31 17.97 -14.79
C TRP A 76 7.09 19.22 -15.25
N LEU A 77 8.41 19.10 -15.30
CA LEU A 77 9.31 19.97 -16.05
C LEU A 77 10.05 19.09 -17.06
N LEU A 78 9.92 19.44 -18.34
CA LEU A 78 10.53 18.71 -19.45
C LEU A 78 11.68 19.53 -20.01
N GLY A 79 12.90 18.99 -19.96
CA GLY A 79 14.08 19.59 -20.55
C GLY A 79 14.70 18.70 -21.62
N TRP A 80 15.41 19.31 -22.56
CA TRP A 80 16.21 18.60 -23.57
C TRP A 80 17.34 19.49 -24.06
N THR A 81 18.27 18.96 -24.84
CA THR A 81 19.34 19.71 -25.49
C THR A 81 19.19 19.64 -27.00
N TRP A 82 19.15 20.80 -27.65
CA TRP A 82 19.15 20.90 -29.09
C TRP A 82 20.42 20.34 -29.72
N ALA A 83 20.28 19.66 -30.86
CA ALA A 83 21.40 18.98 -31.53
C ALA A 83 22.35 19.96 -32.24
N LYS A 84 21.83 21.11 -32.70
CA LYS A 84 22.55 22.17 -33.40
C LYS A 84 22.36 23.50 -32.68
N LYS A 85 21.68 24.45 -33.33
CA LYS A 85 21.42 25.85 -32.90
C LYS A 85 19.93 26.17 -33.04
N GLU A 86 19.09 25.16 -32.83
CA GLU A 86 17.64 25.29 -32.85
C GLU A 86 17.15 26.27 -31.78
N VAL A 87 16.03 26.93 -32.06
CA VAL A 87 15.36 27.86 -31.16
C VAL A 87 13.87 27.56 -31.12
N ILE A 88 13.19 28.02 -30.08
CA ILE A 88 11.73 27.92 -29.95
C ILE A 88 11.13 29.23 -30.42
N TRP A 89 10.38 29.22 -31.53
CA TRP A 89 9.67 30.40 -32.01
C TRP A 89 8.44 30.69 -31.17
N SER A 90 7.63 29.67 -30.90
CA SER A 90 6.39 29.79 -30.14
C SER A 90 5.98 28.46 -29.53
N MET A 91 5.12 28.53 -28.51
CA MET A 91 4.55 27.39 -27.82
C MET A 91 3.07 27.62 -27.53
N VAL A 92 2.27 26.55 -27.56
CA VAL A 92 0.85 26.56 -27.20
C VAL A 92 0.59 25.38 -26.27
N GLY A 93 -0.11 25.61 -25.16
CA GLY A 93 -0.34 24.62 -24.11
C GLY A 93 0.83 24.42 -23.14
N SER A 94 1.97 25.06 -23.35
CA SER A 94 3.12 25.03 -22.44
C SER A 94 3.98 26.28 -22.63
N GLN A 95 4.95 26.49 -21.73
CA GLN A 95 5.86 27.63 -21.80
C GLN A 95 7.27 27.24 -21.35
N ALA A 96 8.29 27.77 -22.04
CA ALA A 96 9.67 27.72 -21.56
C ALA A 96 9.86 28.55 -20.30
N THR A 97 10.54 27.98 -19.30
CA THR A 97 10.80 28.62 -18.00
C THR A 97 11.75 29.82 -18.07
N ASP A 98 12.59 29.88 -19.10
CA ASP A 98 13.56 30.95 -19.34
C ASP A 98 13.71 31.16 -20.86
N GLN A 99 13.82 32.41 -21.29
CA GLN A 99 14.03 32.78 -22.69
C GLN A 99 15.50 32.59 -23.11
N GLY A 100 16.45 32.81 -22.20
CA GLY A 100 17.89 32.83 -22.50
C GLY A 100 18.31 34.00 -23.39
N ASP A 101 19.55 33.94 -23.90
CA ASP A 101 20.11 35.00 -24.76
C ASP A 101 19.64 34.87 -26.22
N CYS A 102 18.67 35.71 -26.58
CA CYS A 102 18.16 35.86 -27.93
C CYS A 102 18.73 37.07 -28.70
N SER A 103 19.80 37.71 -28.22
CA SER A 103 20.35 38.96 -28.78
C SER A 103 20.71 38.91 -30.27
N LYS A 104 20.95 37.72 -30.82
CA LYS A 104 21.19 37.49 -32.25
C LYS A 104 19.99 37.87 -33.13
N TYR A 105 18.77 37.87 -32.59
CA TYR A 105 17.53 38.12 -33.33
C TYR A 105 17.10 39.58 -33.14
N LYS A 106 17.14 40.38 -34.20
CA LYS A 106 16.86 41.84 -34.16
C LYS A 106 15.40 42.23 -34.43
N GLY A 107 14.60 41.33 -35.00
CA GLY A 107 13.20 41.56 -35.36
C GLY A 107 12.28 40.71 -34.50
N ASN A 108 11.76 39.63 -35.08
CA ASN A 108 11.02 38.63 -34.31
C ASN A 108 11.98 37.91 -33.37
N ILE A 109 11.74 38.08 -32.06
CA ILE A 109 12.53 37.44 -31.00
C ILE A 109 11.87 36.07 -30.71
N PRO A 110 12.64 34.96 -30.73
CA PRO A 110 12.12 33.66 -30.37
C PRO A 110 11.62 33.60 -28.92
N HIS A 111 10.65 32.74 -28.65
CA HIS A 111 10.18 32.41 -27.31
C HIS A 111 11.31 31.90 -26.39
N CYS A 112 12.25 31.13 -26.93
CA CYS A 112 13.44 30.67 -26.20
C CYS A 112 14.62 30.39 -27.13
N CYS A 113 15.80 30.89 -26.77
CA CYS A 113 17.05 30.69 -27.51
C CYS A 113 18.07 29.83 -26.77
N ARG A 114 17.71 29.29 -25.60
CA ARG A 114 18.58 28.36 -24.86
C ARG A 114 18.83 27.11 -25.67
N LYS A 115 20.07 26.60 -25.61
CA LYS A 115 20.43 25.30 -26.18
C LYS A 115 19.79 24.14 -25.40
N ASP A 116 19.51 24.36 -24.12
CA ASP A 116 18.98 23.40 -23.16
C ASP A 116 17.66 23.88 -22.53
N PRO A 117 16.60 24.11 -23.32
CA PRO A 117 15.34 24.66 -22.79
C PRO A 117 14.72 23.71 -21.75
N THR A 118 14.05 24.30 -20.77
CA THR A 118 13.16 23.59 -19.83
C THR A 118 11.76 24.18 -19.93
N VAL A 119 10.78 23.32 -20.11
CA VAL A 119 9.37 23.66 -20.37
C VAL A 119 8.50 23.14 -19.25
N VAL A 120 7.45 23.92 -18.96
CA VAL A 120 6.36 23.58 -18.03
C VAL A 120 5.02 23.68 -18.74
N ASP A 121 4.05 22.91 -18.27
CA ASP A 121 2.64 23.05 -18.67
C ASP A 121 2.07 24.38 -18.20
N LEU A 122 1.05 24.88 -18.90
CA LEU A 122 0.33 26.06 -18.45
C LEU A 122 -0.63 25.71 -17.29
N LEU A 123 -1.10 26.72 -16.56
CA LEU A 123 -2.02 26.53 -15.44
C LEU A 123 -3.48 26.40 -15.91
N PRO A 124 -4.35 25.76 -15.10
CA PRO A 124 -5.80 25.78 -15.35
C PRO A 124 -6.34 27.21 -15.46
N GLY A 125 -7.28 27.44 -16.38
CA GLY A 125 -7.85 28.78 -16.65
C GLY A 125 -7.10 29.58 -17.73
N THR A 126 -6.09 29.01 -18.37
CA THR A 126 -5.40 29.59 -19.53
C THR A 126 -6.40 29.95 -20.65
N PRO A 127 -6.28 31.10 -21.34
CA PRO A 127 -7.15 31.47 -22.46
C PRO A 127 -7.20 30.42 -23.58
N TYR A 128 -8.36 30.22 -24.20
CA TYR A 128 -8.60 29.14 -25.18
C TYR A 128 -7.61 29.16 -26.37
N ASN A 129 -7.19 30.34 -26.83
CA ASN A 129 -6.22 30.51 -27.91
C ASN A 129 -4.80 30.06 -27.55
N LEU A 130 -4.50 29.86 -26.27
CA LEU A 130 -3.24 29.36 -25.76
C LEU A 130 -3.33 27.90 -25.28
N GLN A 131 -4.51 27.29 -25.37
CA GLN A 131 -4.71 25.89 -25.01
C GLN A 131 -4.38 24.95 -26.18
N PHE A 132 -3.92 23.76 -25.82
CA PHE A 132 -3.72 22.62 -26.70
C PHE A 132 -4.39 21.38 -26.11
N THR A 133 -4.51 20.30 -26.87
CA THR A 133 -5.17 19.06 -26.42
C THR A 133 -4.54 18.52 -25.14
N ASN A 134 -5.35 18.15 -24.14
CA ASN A 134 -4.90 17.62 -22.85
C ASN A 134 -3.86 18.50 -22.10
N CYS A 135 -3.76 19.80 -22.42
CA CYS A 135 -2.88 20.73 -21.73
C CYS A 135 -3.51 21.32 -20.48
N CYS A 136 -2.69 22.16 -19.87
CA CYS A 136 -3.06 23.27 -19.02
C CYS A 136 -3.58 22.82 -17.66
N LYS A 137 -3.01 21.72 -17.17
CA LYS A 137 -3.31 21.10 -15.88
C LYS A 137 -2.24 21.44 -14.83
N GLY A 138 -1.39 22.44 -15.11
CA GLY A 138 -0.24 22.75 -14.27
C GLY A 138 0.74 21.58 -14.17
N GLY A 139 0.81 20.76 -15.22
CA GLY A 139 1.75 19.66 -15.34
C GLY A 139 1.35 18.40 -14.57
N VAL A 140 0.14 18.36 -14.03
CA VAL A 140 -0.41 17.16 -13.38
C VAL A 140 -0.79 16.13 -14.44
N ILE A 141 -0.35 14.89 -14.25
CA ILE A 141 -0.69 13.74 -15.10
C ILE A 141 -1.11 12.58 -14.21
N SER A 142 -2.34 12.10 -14.38
CA SER A 142 -2.88 10.99 -13.59
C SER A 142 -2.17 9.67 -13.91
N SER A 143 -2.32 8.69 -13.02
CA SER A 143 -1.94 7.31 -13.30
C SER A 143 -2.96 6.68 -14.26
N TRP A 144 -2.51 5.70 -15.03
CA TRP A 144 -3.34 5.04 -16.03
C TRP A 144 -4.57 4.38 -15.42
N VAL A 145 -4.47 3.87 -14.19
CA VAL A 145 -5.58 3.17 -13.54
C VAL A 145 -6.62 4.13 -12.95
N GLN A 146 -6.19 5.22 -12.31
CA GLN A 146 -7.13 6.12 -11.60
C GLN A 146 -7.98 6.95 -12.57
N ASP A 147 -7.35 7.48 -13.62
CA ASP A 147 -8.03 8.33 -14.59
C ASP A 147 -7.40 8.14 -15.99
N PRO A 148 -7.93 7.17 -16.77
CA PRO A 148 -7.46 6.89 -18.13
C PRO A 148 -7.67 8.03 -19.12
N ASN A 149 -8.45 9.07 -18.78
CA ASN A 149 -8.65 10.22 -19.66
C ASN A 149 -7.59 11.31 -19.44
N ASN A 150 -6.96 11.34 -18.26
CA ASN A 150 -6.00 12.39 -17.88
C ASN A 150 -4.54 11.91 -17.79
N PHE A 151 -4.25 10.69 -18.27
CA PHE A 151 -2.92 10.07 -18.30
C PHE A 151 -1.92 10.72 -19.27
N ALA A 152 -2.33 11.75 -19.99
CA ALA A 152 -1.49 12.46 -20.96
C ALA A 152 -1.53 13.97 -20.74
N SER A 153 -0.44 14.63 -21.11
CA SER A 153 -0.34 16.09 -21.25
C SER A 153 0.35 16.39 -22.57
N SER A 154 -0.13 17.38 -23.32
CA SER A 154 0.48 17.71 -24.61
C SER A 154 0.51 19.20 -24.89
N PHE A 155 1.48 19.59 -25.70
CA PHE A 155 1.68 20.96 -26.14
C PHE A 155 2.20 21.00 -27.57
N GLN A 156 2.01 22.14 -28.22
CA GLN A 156 2.56 22.40 -29.54
C GLN A 156 3.78 23.31 -29.43
N ILE A 157 4.77 23.06 -30.27
CA ILE A 157 6.02 23.83 -30.33
C ILE A 157 6.36 24.13 -31.79
N SER A 158 6.69 25.39 -32.07
CA SER A 158 7.31 25.80 -33.33
C SER A 158 8.81 25.93 -33.13
N VAL A 159 9.59 25.13 -33.86
CA VAL A 159 11.04 25.07 -33.73
C VAL A 159 11.68 25.70 -34.97
N GLY A 160 12.59 26.64 -34.75
CA GLY A 160 13.40 27.28 -35.79
C GLY A 160 14.82 26.74 -35.86
N ALA A 161 15.52 27.04 -36.96
CA ALA A 161 16.89 26.62 -37.25
C ALA A 161 17.17 25.11 -37.15
N ALA A 162 16.14 24.26 -37.32
CA ALA A 162 16.22 22.80 -37.15
C ALA A 162 16.41 22.03 -38.46
N GLY A 163 16.21 22.68 -39.60
CA GLY A 163 16.08 22.04 -40.91
C GLY A 163 14.63 21.72 -41.26
N THR A 164 14.36 21.56 -42.56
CA THR A 164 13.00 21.52 -43.12
C THR A 164 12.67 20.20 -43.81
N THR A 165 13.49 19.17 -43.58
CA THR A 165 13.29 17.84 -44.16
C THR A 165 13.68 16.73 -43.19
N ASN A 166 13.16 15.53 -43.43
CA ASN A 166 13.48 14.35 -42.64
C ASN A 166 14.98 13.97 -42.59
N LYS A 167 15.77 14.40 -43.57
CA LYS A 167 17.23 14.19 -43.60
C LYS A 167 18.00 15.25 -42.82
N THR A 168 17.49 16.47 -42.77
CA THR A 168 18.20 17.63 -42.20
C THR A 168 17.93 17.80 -40.71
N VAL A 169 16.72 17.45 -40.26
CA VAL A 169 16.35 17.48 -38.85
C VAL A 169 17.18 16.49 -38.03
N ARG A 170 17.64 16.96 -36.87
CA ARG A 170 18.35 16.14 -35.89
C ARG A 170 17.51 16.07 -34.63
N VAL A 171 17.39 14.85 -34.11
CA VAL A 171 16.63 14.60 -32.88
C VAL A 171 17.37 15.23 -31.69
N PRO A 172 16.65 15.91 -30.78
CA PRO A 172 17.26 16.43 -29.57
C PRO A 172 17.90 15.34 -28.71
N LYS A 173 18.83 15.74 -27.85
CA LYS A 173 19.59 14.85 -26.97
C LYS A 173 19.32 15.20 -25.51
N ASN A 174 19.72 14.31 -24.59
CA ASN A 174 19.71 14.56 -23.15
C ASN A 174 18.35 15.05 -22.63
N PHE A 175 17.30 14.28 -22.91
CA PHE A 175 15.99 14.56 -22.33
C PHE A 175 16.04 14.38 -20.81
N THR A 176 15.41 15.31 -20.10
CA THR A 176 15.27 15.28 -18.65
C THR A 176 13.80 15.48 -18.32
N LEU A 177 13.26 14.61 -17.47
CA LEU A 177 11.92 14.74 -16.92
C LEU A 177 12.07 14.92 -15.42
N LYS A 178 11.73 16.10 -14.91
CA LYS A 178 11.62 16.34 -13.48
C LYS A 178 10.15 16.33 -13.12
N ALA A 179 9.80 15.56 -12.11
CA ALA A 179 8.50 15.57 -11.46
C ALA A 179 8.71 16.08 -10.02
N PRO A 180 7.66 16.21 -9.20
CA PRO A 180 7.87 16.43 -7.77
C PRO A 180 8.68 15.26 -7.19
N GLY A 181 9.88 15.56 -6.70
CA GLY A 181 10.86 14.55 -6.27
C GLY A 181 11.81 14.08 -7.39
N PRO A 182 13.01 13.59 -7.04
CA PRO A 182 13.87 12.93 -8.01
C PRO A 182 13.29 11.56 -8.39
N GLY A 183 13.80 10.92 -9.45
CA GLY A 183 13.49 9.50 -9.72
C GLY A 183 13.41 9.11 -11.18
N TYR A 184 13.02 10.03 -12.06
CA TYR A 184 12.92 9.72 -13.48
C TYR A 184 14.27 9.84 -14.18
N THR A 185 14.61 8.82 -14.96
CA THR A 185 15.75 8.84 -15.89
C THR A 185 15.22 8.55 -17.29
N CYS A 186 15.58 9.40 -18.26
CA CYS A 186 15.14 9.27 -19.64
C CYS A 186 16.23 8.67 -20.52
N GLY A 187 15.84 7.71 -21.36
CA GLY A 187 16.72 7.13 -22.36
C GLY A 187 16.93 8.05 -23.58
N PRO A 188 17.74 7.61 -24.57
CA PRO A 188 17.89 8.34 -25.81
C PRO A 188 16.60 8.33 -26.64
N ALA A 189 16.37 9.40 -27.40
CA ALA A 189 15.25 9.49 -28.32
C ALA A 189 15.41 8.50 -29.48
N LYS A 190 14.36 7.74 -29.76
CA LYS A 190 14.31 6.72 -30.82
C LYS A 190 13.31 7.15 -31.89
N ILE A 191 13.77 7.23 -33.14
CA ILE A 191 12.87 7.47 -34.28
C ILE A 191 11.99 6.24 -34.46
N VAL A 192 10.68 6.46 -34.55
CA VAL A 192 9.66 5.42 -34.71
C VAL A 192 8.84 5.67 -35.97
N ARG A 193 7.93 4.76 -36.27
CA ARG A 193 6.99 4.94 -37.39
C ARG A 193 6.16 6.22 -37.17
N PRO A 194 5.98 7.06 -38.19
CA PRO A 194 5.26 8.31 -37.99
C PRO A 194 3.81 8.09 -37.57
N THR A 195 3.36 8.87 -36.57
CA THR A 195 2.00 8.81 -36.04
C THR A 195 0.97 9.14 -37.12
N LYS A 196 -0.14 8.38 -37.16
CA LYS A 196 -1.32 8.71 -37.96
C LYS A 196 -2.36 9.38 -37.07
N PHE A 197 -2.90 10.50 -37.51
CA PHE A 197 -3.96 11.24 -36.85
C PHE A 197 -5.24 11.08 -37.65
N PHE A 198 -6.29 10.61 -36.97
CA PHE A 198 -7.62 10.46 -37.55
C PHE A 198 -8.47 11.67 -37.15
N THR A 199 -9.25 12.21 -38.08
CA THR A 199 -10.28 13.19 -37.73
C THR A 199 -11.36 12.55 -36.86
N SER A 200 -12.08 13.37 -36.10
CA SER A 200 -13.13 12.90 -35.18
C SER A 200 -14.26 12.14 -35.88
N ASP A 201 -14.52 12.44 -37.16
CA ASP A 201 -15.47 11.74 -38.02
C ASP A 201 -14.88 10.48 -38.69
N GLY A 202 -13.60 10.19 -38.48
CA GLY A 202 -12.87 9.04 -39.03
C GLY A 202 -12.57 9.12 -40.54
N ARG A 203 -12.99 10.18 -41.23
CA ARG A 203 -12.95 10.25 -42.71
C ARG A 203 -11.60 10.65 -43.27
N ARG A 204 -10.81 11.42 -42.52
CA ARG A 204 -9.50 11.92 -42.95
C ARG A 204 -8.41 11.40 -42.04
N VAL A 205 -7.36 10.88 -42.68
CA VAL A 205 -6.13 10.47 -42.01
C VAL A 205 -5.02 11.42 -42.43
N THR A 206 -4.35 12.02 -41.46
CA THR A 206 -3.11 12.76 -41.66
C THR A 206 -1.98 12.02 -40.96
N GLN A 207 -0.73 12.29 -41.35
CA GLN A 207 0.43 11.61 -40.79
C GLN A 207 1.49 12.63 -40.42
N ALA A 208 2.16 12.40 -39.29
CA ALA A 208 3.35 13.14 -38.92
C ALA A 208 4.44 12.95 -39.99
N MET A 209 5.23 14.00 -40.25
CA MET A 209 6.40 13.93 -41.13
C MET A 209 7.50 13.06 -40.52
N MET A 210 7.65 13.12 -39.20
CA MET A 210 8.55 12.28 -38.39
C MET A 210 7.98 12.13 -36.98
N THR A 211 8.25 10.98 -36.35
CA THR A 211 7.94 10.77 -34.93
C THR A 211 9.14 10.16 -34.22
N TRP A 212 9.42 10.64 -33.01
CA TRP A 212 10.35 9.96 -32.11
C TRP A 212 9.78 9.87 -30.69
N ASN A 213 10.20 8.81 -30.00
CA ASN A 213 9.81 8.53 -28.62
C ASN A 213 11.02 8.58 -27.71
N VAL A 214 10.82 9.12 -26.52
CA VAL A 214 11.74 9.05 -25.40
C VAL A 214 11.01 8.33 -24.28
N THR A 215 11.62 7.27 -23.76
CA THR A 215 11.08 6.54 -22.61
C THR A 215 11.83 6.96 -21.36
N CYS A 216 11.09 7.36 -20.34
CA CYS A 216 11.59 7.68 -19.01
C CYS A 216 11.07 6.66 -18.00
N THR A 217 11.97 6.08 -17.23
CA THR A 217 11.68 5.08 -16.19
C THR A 217 11.91 5.69 -14.82
N TYR A 218 11.14 5.22 -13.83
CA TYR A 218 11.23 5.71 -12.45
C TYR A 218 12.08 4.77 -11.61
N SER A 219 13.16 5.28 -11.03
CA SER A 219 14.02 4.53 -10.11
C SER A 219 13.70 4.85 -8.67
N GLN A 220 13.17 3.87 -7.94
CA GLN A 220 12.91 3.99 -6.51
C GLN A 220 14.19 4.33 -5.73
N PHE A 221 15.34 3.77 -6.14
CA PHE A 221 16.63 4.03 -5.51
C PHE A 221 17.15 5.46 -5.72
N LEU A 222 16.93 6.05 -6.90
CA LEU A 222 17.32 7.44 -7.17
C LEU A 222 16.32 8.43 -6.57
N ALA A 223 15.06 8.03 -6.46
CA ALA A 223 13.97 8.88 -6.01
C ALA A 223 13.99 9.12 -4.49
N GLN A 224 14.35 8.13 -3.70
CA GLN A 224 14.18 8.19 -2.25
C GLN A 224 15.51 8.02 -1.52
N LYS A 225 16.12 9.15 -1.16
CA LYS A 225 17.15 9.19 -0.11
C LYS A 225 16.55 9.01 1.29
N THR A 226 15.29 9.41 1.46
CA THR A 226 14.52 9.32 2.70
C THR A 226 13.08 8.90 2.38
N PRO A 227 12.47 7.99 3.17
CA PRO A 227 11.06 7.63 3.00
C PRO A 227 10.12 8.84 3.15
N THR A 228 8.95 8.78 2.51
CA THR A 228 7.92 9.84 2.55
C THR A 228 6.69 9.45 3.38
N CYS A 229 6.57 8.18 3.74
CA CYS A 229 5.44 7.64 4.49
C CYS A 229 5.83 6.46 5.36
N CYS A 230 4.99 6.19 6.36
CA CYS A 230 5.15 5.04 7.23
C CYS A 230 3.82 4.47 7.71
N VAL A 231 3.88 3.28 8.28
CA VAL A 231 2.70 2.50 8.68
C VAL A 231 2.65 2.30 10.18
N SER A 232 1.45 2.36 10.74
CA SER A 232 1.14 2.00 12.13
C SER A 232 0.02 0.97 12.14
N LEU A 233 0.07 0.03 13.08
CA LEU A 233 -0.80 -1.15 13.10
C LEU A 233 -1.53 -1.25 14.42
N SER A 234 -2.78 -1.67 14.40
CA SER A 234 -3.55 -1.98 15.60
C SER A 234 -4.60 -3.06 15.32
N SER A 235 -5.13 -3.68 16.38
CA SER A 235 -6.20 -4.66 16.27
C SER A 235 -7.15 -4.56 17.45
N PHE A 236 -8.35 -5.13 17.31
CA PHE A 236 -9.33 -5.21 18.39
C PHE A 236 -8.94 -6.17 19.53
N TYR A 237 -7.95 -7.04 19.30
CA TYR A 237 -7.50 -8.07 20.23
C TYR A 237 -6.18 -7.72 20.93
N ASN A 238 -5.66 -6.51 20.71
CA ASN A 238 -4.44 -6.02 21.35
C ASN A 238 -4.62 -4.54 21.69
N ASP A 239 -4.47 -4.19 22.96
CA ASP A 239 -4.70 -2.83 23.44
C ASP A 239 -3.58 -1.85 23.04
N THR A 240 -2.45 -2.38 22.56
CA THR A 240 -1.28 -1.60 22.18
C THR A 240 -1.29 -1.29 20.68
N ILE A 241 -1.14 -0.02 20.33
CA ILE A 241 -0.92 0.41 18.95
C ILE A 241 0.57 0.27 18.64
N VAL A 242 0.90 -0.44 17.57
CA VAL A 242 2.26 -0.51 17.04
C VAL A 242 2.50 0.78 16.25
N PRO A 243 3.32 1.69 16.76
CA PRO A 243 3.52 2.97 16.12
C PRO A 243 4.36 2.81 14.86
N CYS A 244 4.34 3.86 14.04
CA CYS A 244 5.33 4.00 13.00
C CYS A 244 6.74 4.09 13.63
N PRO A 245 7.77 3.43 13.05
CA PRO A 245 9.11 3.44 13.61
C PRO A 245 9.65 4.87 13.79
N THR A 246 10.38 5.09 14.89
CA THR A 246 10.94 6.40 15.21
C THR A 246 11.94 6.82 14.14
N CYS A 247 11.93 8.10 13.77
CA CYS A 247 12.85 8.68 12.81
C CYS A 247 12.82 8.08 11.40
N THR A 248 11.72 7.42 11.02
CA THR A 248 11.54 6.81 9.70
C THR A 248 11.84 7.77 8.54
N CYS A 249 11.34 9.00 8.58
CA CYS A 249 11.52 9.97 7.50
C CYS A 249 12.63 10.99 7.77
N GLY A 250 13.57 10.62 8.66
CA GLY A 250 14.74 11.42 9.02
C GLY A 250 14.50 12.31 10.23
N CYS A 251 15.12 11.94 11.36
CA CYS A 251 15.32 12.86 12.49
C CYS A 251 16.63 13.61 12.31
N GLN A 252 16.65 14.89 12.69
CA GLN A 252 17.90 15.63 12.82
C GLN A 252 18.43 15.48 14.24
N ASN A 253 19.72 15.11 14.37
CA ASN A 253 20.44 15.14 15.63
C ASN A 253 20.87 16.58 15.92
N ASN A 254 20.01 17.33 16.62
CA ASN A 254 20.27 18.63 17.27
C ASN A 254 20.60 19.90 16.43
N ILE A 255 19.78 20.94 16.69
CA ILE A 255 20.10 22.38 16.88
C ILE A 255 20.72 23.18 15.71
N THR A 256 21.12 22.58 14.59
CA THR A 256 21.77 23.35 13.50
C THR A 256 20.83 23.83 12.39
N GLN A 257 19.54 23.46 12.42
CA GLN A 257 18.52 24.06 11.55
C GLN A 257 17.25 24.40 12.35
N PRO A 258 16.93 25.68 12.56
CA PRO A 258 15.60 26.10 13.00
C PRO A 258 14.57 25.72 11.92
N GLY A 259 13.57 24.89 12.24
CA GLY A 259 12.43 24.63 11.34
C GLY A 259 12.31 23.24 10.71
N SER A 260 12.89 22.18 11.30
CA SER A 260 12.77 20.80 10.79
C SER A 260 11.36 20.21 10.91
N CYS A 261 10.61 20.58 11.95
CA CYS A 261 9.19 20.33 12.11
C CYS A 261 8.55 21.47 12.90
N VAL A 262 7.22 21.55 12.91
CA VAL A 262 6.47 22.52 13.69
C VAL A 262 5.55 21.81 14.68
N ASP A 263 5.57 22.23 15.93
CA ASP A 263 4.64 21.75 16.94
C ASP A 263 3.22 22.27 16.65
N PRO A 264 2.19 21.42 16.68
CA PRO A 264 0.81 21.83 16.39
C PRO A 264 0.29 22.92 17.34
N ASN A 265 0.82 23.03 18.56
CA ASN A 265 0.43 24.01 19.57
C ASN A 265 1.32 25.26 19.56
N SER A 266 2.26 25.38 18.61
CA SER A 266 3.16 26.52 18.54
C SER A 266 2.41 27.80 18.14
N PRO A 267 2.57 28.92 18.87
CA PRO A 267 1.94 30.20 18.52
C PRO A 267 2.47 30.78 17.19
N TYR A 268 3.61 30.30 16.71
CA TYR A 268 4.23 30.73 15.45
C TYR A 268 3.87 29.84 14.25
N LEU A 269 3.00 28.83 14.42
CA LEU A 269 2.59 27.93 13.34
C LEU A 269 2.05 28.72 12.14
N ALA A 270 1.14 29.66 12.38
CA ALA A 270 0.55 30.49 11.32
C ALA A 270 1.63 31.31 10.57
N SER A 271 2.59 31.89 11.29
CA SER A 271 3.68 32.67 10.69
C SER A 271 4.68 31.81 9.90
N VAL A 272 4.97 30.59 10.36
CA VAL A 272 5.91 29.67 9.67
C VAL A 272 5.27 29.08 8.41
N VAL A 273 3.97 28.81 8.44
CA VAL A 273 3.21 28.35 7.27
C VAL A 273 3.07 29.48 6.24
N ALA A 274 2.84 30.73 6.68
CA ALA A 274 2.68 31.88 5.78
C ALA A 274 4.00 32.48 5.27
N GLY A 275 5.07 32.47 6.08
CA GLY A 275 6.37 33.07 5.78
C GLY A 275 7.33 32.17 5.00
N ALA A 276 6.97 30.91 4.76
CA ALA A 276 7.75 30.02 3.92
C ALA A 276 7.68 30.48 2.46
N ASN A 277 8.84 30.58 1.79
CA ASN A 277 8.90 30.79 0.35
C ASN A 277 7.96 29.80 -0.35
N LYS A 278 6.90 30.31 -0.99
CA LYS A 278 5.89 29.53 -1.74
C LYS A 278 6.48 28.60 -2.82
N ASN A 279 7.77 28.77 -3.12
CA ASN A 279 8.52 28.01 -4.12
C ASN A 279 9.32 26.82 -3.55
N SER A 280 9.30 26.58 -2.22
CA SER A 280 9.97 25.43 -1.61
C SER A 280 9.00 24.26 -1.44
N TYR A 281 9.12 23.25 -2.32
CA TYR A 281 8.38 21.99 -2.24
C TYR A 281 8.87 21.04 -1.14
N ALA A 282 9.80 21.49 -0.30
CA ALA A 282 10.25 20.71 0.85
C ALA A 282 9.10 20.59 1.86
N PRO A 283 8.79 19.37 2.32
CA PRO A 283 7.69 19.14 3.26
C PRO A 283 7.99 19.86 4.58
N LEU A 284 6.98 20.56 5.12
CA LEU A 284 7.03 21.10 6.48
C LEU A 284 6.13 20.23 7.34
N VAL A 285 6.73 19.38 8.15
CA VAL A 285 5.98 18.34 8.88
C VAL A 285 5.65 18.76 10.30
N GLN A 286 4.55 18.22 10.83
CA GLN A 286 4.23 18.25 12.24
C GLN A 286 5.25 17.43 13.03
N CYS A 287 5.69 17.97 14.17
CA CYS A 287 6.62 17.25 15.05
C CYS A 287 5.96 15.97 15.58
N THR A 288 6.55 14.84 15.21
CA THR A 288 6.14 13.49 15.61
C THR A 288 7.40 12.64 15.79
N SER A 289 7.30 11.51 16.49
CA SER A 289 8.45 10.63 16.67
C SER A 289 8.98 10.04 15.36
N HIS A 290 8.15 9.94 14.32
CA HIS A 290 8.51 9.37 13.01
C HIS A 290 8.93 10.38 11.95
N MET A 291 8.56 11.66 12.11
CA MET A 291 8.86 12.77 11.19
C MET A 291 8.33 12.61 9.75
N CYS A 292 7.54 11.57 9.48
CA CYS A 292 6.95 11.34 8.16
C CYS A 292 5.81 12.31 7.78
N PRO A 293 5.80 12.85 6.55
CA PRO A 293 4.68 13.61 6.00
C PRO A 293 3.35 12.85 5.98
N ILE A 294 3.38 11.53 5.74
CA ILE A 294 2.18 10.70 5.67
C ILE A 294 2.30 9.51 6.60
N ARG A 295 1.21 9.21 7.31
CA ARG A 295 1.06 7.98 8.09
C ARG A 295 -0.16 7.22 7.63
N ILE A 296 0.00 5.93 7.37
CA ILE A 296 -1.09 5.01 7.12
C ILE A 296 -1.31 4.19 8.38
N HIS A 297 -2.52 4.22 8.91
CA HIS A 297 -2.93 3.41 10.03
C HIS A 297 -3.82 2.28 9.55
N TRP A 298 -3.40 1.04 9.80
CA TRP A 298 -4.15 -0.17 9.50
C TRP A 298 -4.67 -0.77 10.80
N HIS A 299 -6.00 -0.75 10.96
CA HIS A 299 -6.67 -1.25 12.16
C HIS A 299 -7.55 -2.44 11.83
N VAL A 300 -7.25 -3.61 12.39
CA VAL A 300 -8.14 -4.78 12.35
C VAL A 300 -9.28 -4.53 13.34
N LYS A 301 -10.43 -4.12 12.82
CA LYS A 301 -11.54 -3.56 13.61
C LYS A 301 -12.41 -4.62 14.25
N LEU A 302 -12.86 -5.61 13.45
CA LEU A 302 -13.80 -6.63 13.91
C LEU A 302 -13.60 -7.94 13.15
N ASN A 303 -13.95 -9.04 13.81
CA ASN A 303 -13.89 -10.38 13.27
C ASN A 303 -15.25 -11.08 13.45
N TYR A 304 -16.00 -11.26 12.36
CA TYR A 304 -17.28 -11.98 12.33
C TYR A 304 -17.07 -13.47 12.03
N LYS A 305 -18.14 -14.26 11.97
CA LYS A 305 -18.03 -15.69 11.60
C LYS A 305 -17.41 -15.89 10.22
N GLU A 306 -17.96 -15.20 9.21
CA GLU A 306 -17.56 -15.38 7.79
C GLU A 306 -16.75 -14.21 7.22
N TYR A 307 -16.71 -13.08 7.92
CA TYR A 307 -16.08 -11.85 7.44
C TYR A 307 -15.16 -11.26 8.48
N TRP A 308 -14.24 -10.41 8.06
CA TRP A 308 -13.47 -9.56 8.94
C TRP A 308 -13.35 -8.16 8.34
N ARG A 309 -13.22 -7.18 9.22
CA ARG A 309 -13.30 -5.76 8.88
C ARG A 309 -12.02 -5.05 9.26
N VAL A 310 -11.46 -4.33 8.31
CA VAL A 310 -10.30 -3.46 8.50
C VAL A 310 -10.74 -2.02 8.35
N LYS A 311 -10.18 -1.14 9.16
CA LYS A 311 -10.24 0.31 8.97
C LYS A 311 -8.87 0.82 8.56
N VAL A 312 -8.81 1.54 7.45
CA VAL A 312 -7.61 2.21 6.95
C VAL A 312 -7.77 3.70 7.16
N THR A 313 -6.75 4.35 7.71
CA THR A 313 -6.72 5.81 7.91
C THR A 313 -5.42 6.38 7.37
N ILE A 314 -5.51 7.31 6.43
CA ILE A 314 -4.35 8.03 5.88
C ILE A 314 -4.35 9.41 6.54
N THR A 315 -3.29 9.75 7.25
CA THR A 315 -3.11 11.04 7.93
C THR A 315 -1.99 11.81 7.26
N ASN A 316 -2.24 13.07 6.94
CA ASN A 316 -1.28 14.03 6.43
C ASN A 316 -0.75 14.89 7.58
N PHE A 317 0.56 14.86 7.77
CA PHE A 317 1.31 15.65 8.74
C PHE A 317 2.08 16.80 8.07
N ASN A 318 1.94 17.01 6.77
CA ASN A 318 2.56 18.10 6.05
C ASN A 318 1.68 19.36 6.07
N TYR A 319 2.20 20.48 6.57
CA TYR A 319 1.52 21.77 6.61
C TYR A 319 1.54 22.53 5.26
N ARG A 320 2.38 22.13 4.31
CA ARG A 320 2.58 22.84 3.03
C ARG A 320 1.98 22.13 1.84
N MET A 321 1.50 20.90 2.01
CA MET A 321 1.11 20.06 0.87
C MET A 321 -0.24 19.42 1.10
N ASN A 322 -1.11 19.61 0.12
CA ASN A 322 -2.31 18.82 -0.07
C ASN A 322 -2.01 17.72 -1.09
N TYR A 323 -2.63 16.55 -0.92
CA TYR A 323 -2.55 15.46 -1.88
C TYR A 323 -3.88 15.32 -2.61
N THR A 324 -3.92 15.80 -3.85
CA THR A 324 -5.02 15.57 -4.79
C THR A 324 -4.82 14.25 -5.51
N GLN A 325 -5.89 13.53 -5.82
CA GLN A 325 -5.83 12.25 -6.54
C GLN A 325 -4.92 11.22 -5.84
N TRP A 326 -4.82 11.31 -4.52
CA TRP A 326 -4.00 10.39 -3.75
C TRP A 326 -4.44 8.95 -4.00
N ASN A 327 -3.48 8.02 -3.91
CA ASN A 327 -3.76 6.60 -3.96
C ASN A 327 -2.94 5.83 -2.94
N LEU A 328 -3.46 4.65 -2.63
CA LEU A 328 -2.89 3.68 -1.72
C LEU A 328 -2.86 2.33 -2.42
N VAL A 329 -1.67 1.76 -2.58
CA VAL A 329 -1.53 0.38 -3.05
C VAL A 329 -1.21 -0.50 -1.85
N VAL A 330 -1.97 -1.57 -1.65
CA VAL A 330 -1.80 -2.48 -0.52
C VAL A 330 -1.62 -3.89 -1.04
N GLN A 331 -0.57 -4.56 -0.56
CA GLN A 331 -0.33 -5.97 -0.80
C GLN A 331 -0.73 -6.78 0.43
N HIS A 332 -1.75 -7.62 0.29
CA HIS A 332 -2.22 -8.57 1.30
C HIS A 332 -2.83 -9.80 0.62
N PRO A 333 -2.53 -11.03 1.07
CA PRO A 333 -3.01 -12.29 0.47
C PRO A 333 -4.53 -12.56 0.63
N ASN A 334 -5.33 -11.54 0.95
CA ASN A 334 -6.79 -11.72 1.09
C ASN A 334 -7.57 -10.66 0.28
N PHE A 335 -6.89 -9.88 -0.57
CA PHE A 335 -7.55 -8.94 -1.48
C PHE A 335 -8.34 -9.64 -2.59
N ASP A 336 -7.95 -10.84 -2.92
CA ASP A 336 -8.68 -11.86 -3.68
C ASP A 336 -10.07 -12.17 -3.09
N ASN A 337 -10.27 -11.97 -1.77
CA ASN A 337 -11.55 -12.15 -1.08
C ASN A 337 -12.18 -10.83 -0.60
N LEU A 338 -11.82 -9.69 -1.19
CA LEU A 338 -12.44 -8.40 -0.86
C LEU A 338 -13.93 -8.41 -1.27
N THR A 339 -14.82 -8.25 -0.28
CA THR A 339 -16.27 -8.28 -0.50
C THR A 339 -16.84 -6.88 -0.68
N GLN A 340 -16.41 -5.94 0.16
CA GLN A 340 -16.94 -4.59 0.13
C GLN A 340 -15.87 -3.58 0.53
N ILE A 341 -15.89 -2.43 -0.13
CA ILE A 341 -15.10 -1.26 0.22
C ILE A 341 -16.02 -0.08 0.50
N PHE A 342 -15.71 0.69 1.54
CA PHE A 342 -16.48 1.86 1.93
C PHE A 342 -15.69 3.13 1.61
N SER A 343 -16.34 4.13 1.01
CA SER A 343 -15.79 5.49 0.82
C SER A 343 -14.54 5.63 -0.07
N PHE A 344 -13.98 4.56 -0.66
CA PHE A 344 -12.88 4.60 -1.63
C PHE A 344 -13.24 3.85 -2.90
N TYR A 345 -12.62 4.22 -4.02
CA TYR A 345 -12.58 3.38 -5.22
C TYR A 345 -11.53 2.28 -5.07
N TYR A 346 -11.72 1.19 -5.82
CA TYR A 346 -10.89 -0.01 -5.77
C TYR A 346 -10.63 -0.53 -7.17
N LYS A 347 -9.39 -0.98 -7.40
CA LYS A 347 -9.02 -1.79 -8.55
C LYS A 347 -7.93 -2.80 -8.17
N PRO A 348 -8.10 -4.10 -8.45
CA PRO A 348 -7.03 -5.07 -8.25
C PRO A 348 -5.88 -4.77 -9.21
N LEU A 349 -4.65 -4.97 -8.74
CA LEU A 349 -3.43 -4.92 -9.55
C LEU A 349 -2.87 -6.34 -9.64
N THR A 350 -2.79 -6.87 -10.86
CA THR A 350 -2.41 -8.26 -11.11
C THR A 350 -1.20 -8.32 -12.06
N PRO A 351 -0.03 -7.78 -11.65
CA PRO A 351 1.13 -7.60 -12.53
C PRO A 351 1.62 -8.91 -13.17
N TYR A 352 1.41 -10.04 -12.48
CA TYR A 352 1.83 -11.38 -12.93
C TYR A 352 0.67 -12.32 -13.29
N GLY A 353 -0.57 -11.80 -13.36
CA GLY A 353 -1.78 -12.52 -13.78
C GLY A 353 -2.30 -13.63 -12.85
N ALA A 354 -1.41 -14.36 -12.15
CA ALA A 354 -1.77 -15.48 -11.29
C ALA A 354 -2.03 -15.07 -9.83
N ILE A 355 -1.55 -13.90 -9.40
CA ILE A 355 -1.60 -13.45 -8.01
C ILE A 355 -2.42 -12.16 -7.94
N ASN A 356 -3.52 -12.22 -7.18
CA ASN A 356 -4.45 -11.11 -6.96
C ASN A 356 -4.37 -10.59 -5.53
N ASP A 357 -3.15 -10.54 -4.97
CA ASP A 357 -2.88 -10.14 -3.59
C ASP A 357 -2.70 -8.63 -3.42
N THR A 358 -2.81 -7.86 -4.51
CA THR A 358 -2.50 -6.44 -4.52
C THR A 358 -3.69 -5.62 -5.01
N ALA A 359 -3.99 -4.56 -4.28
CA ALA A 359 -5.12 -3.69 -4.54
C ALA A 359 -4.68 -2.22 -4.57
N MET A 360 -5.21 -1.47 -5.53
CA MET A 360 -5.13 -0.02 -5.58
C MET A 360 -6.43 0.60 -5.08
N LEU A 361 -6.30 1.54 -4.16
CA LEU A 361 -7.38 2.30 -3.53
C LEU A 361 -7.15 3.80 -3.77
N TRP A 362 -8.21 4.56 -4.02
CA TRP A 362 -8.12 6.02 -4.14
C TRP A 362 -9.42 6.72 -3.75
N GLY A 363 -9.33 8.02 -3.52
CA GLY A 363 -10.47 8.83 -3.12
C GLY A 363 -11.53 8.99 -4.22
N ILE A 364 -12.78 9.15 -3.79
CA ILE A 364 -13.92 9.48 -4.64
C ILE A 364 -13.89 10.97 -4.95
N LYS A 365 -14.02 11.30 -6.23
CA LYS A 365 -13.98 12.67 -6.73
C LYS A 365 -15.04 13.53 -6.05
N PHE A 366 -14.67 14.74 -5.61
CA PHE A 366 -15.55 15.68 -4.89
C PHE A 366 -16.02 15.21 -3.51
N TYR A 367 -15.43 14.14 -2.96
CA TYR A 367 -15.76 13.66 -1.61
C TYR A 367 -14.52 13.56 -0.74
N ASN A 368 -13.56 12.73 -1.12
CA ASN A 368 -12.32 12.51 -0.36
C ASN A 368 -11.11 12.31 -1.28
N ASP A 369 -11.18 12.78 -2.52
CA ASP A 369 -10.06 12.82 -3.48
C ASP A 369 -8.99 13.87 -3.15
N LEU A 370 -9.28 14.73 -2.17
CA LEU A 370 -8.37 15.72 -1.61
C LEU A 370 -8.03 15.38 -0.16
N LEU A 371 -6.79 14.99 0.08
CA LEU A 371 -6.22 14.88 1.43
C LEU A 371 -5.58 16.22 1.79
N MET A 372 -6.25 16.98 2.65
CA MET A 372 -5.80 18.28 3.11
C MET A 372 -4.50 18.18 3.92
N GLN A 373 -3.78 19.29 3.99
CA GLN A 373 -2.64 19.52 4.88
C GLN A 373 -2.94 19.19 6.34
N ALA A 374 -1.89 19.11 7.16
CA ALA A 374 -2.00 18.79 8.58
C ALA A 374 -3.00 19.68 9.32
N GLY A 375 -3.89 19.04 10.08
CA GLY A 375 -4.96 19.68 10.83
C GLY A 375 -6.15 18.73 11.05
N PRO A 376 -7.29 19.24 11.55
CA PRO A 376 -8.48 18.44 11.86
C PRO A 376 -9.03 17.67 10.65
N TYR A 377 -8.88 18.22 9.45
CA TYR A 377 -9.32 17.62 8.18
C TYR A 377 -8.19 16.95 7.39
N GLY A 378 -7.00 16.83 7.98
CA GLY A 378 -5.81 16.23 7.37
C GLY A 378 -5.83 14.71 7.41
N ASN A 379 -6.99 14.06 7.36
CA ASN A 379 -7.07 12.62 7.27
C ASN A 379 -8.24 12.14 6.40
N VAL A 380 -8.06 10.97 5.79
CA VAL A 380 -9.11 10.24 5.08
C VAL A 380 -9.19 8.82 5.62
N GLN A 381 -10.39 8.26 5.69
CA GLN A 381 -10.64 6.97 6.31
C GLN A 381 -11.56 6.13 5.44
N SER A 382 -11.36 4.82 5.48
CA SER A 382 -12.18 3.84 4.79
C SER A 382 -12.21 2.55 5.60
N GLU A 383 -13.22 1.74 5.32
CA GLU A 383 -13.31 0.38 5.83
C GLU A 383 -13.31 -0.61 4.67
N LEU A 384 -12.67 -1.74 4.90
CA LEU A 384 -12.58 -2.87 3.99
C LEU A 384 -13.24 -4.07 4.68
N LEU A 385 -14.17 -4.72 3.99
CA LEU A 385 -14.80 -5.96 4.43
C LEU A 385 -14.30 -7.10 3.56
N PHE A 386 -13.68 -8.06 4.20
CA PHE A 386 -13.13 -9.23 3.55
C PHE A 386 -13.89 -10.48 3.96
N ARG A 387 -14.14 -11.38 3.00
CA ARG A 387 -14.59 -12.73 3.31
C ARG A 387 -13.41 -13.54 3.84
N LYS A 388 -13.68 -14.42 4.78
CA LYS A 388 -12.70 -15.39 5.27
C LYS A 388 -12.64 -16.58 4.34
N ASP A 389 -11.44 -16.96 3.99
CA ASP A 389 -11.15 -18.26 3.42
C ASP A 389 -10.64 -19.17 4.55
N ALA A 390 -11.34 -20.28 4.77
CA ALA A 390 -11.04 -21.22 5.84
C ALA A 390 -9.65 -21.88 5.69
N SER A 391 -9.08 -21.88 4.48
CA SER A 391 -7.78 -22.48 4.22
C SER A 391 -6.60 -21.56 4.52
N THR A 392 -6.81 -20.23 4.47
CA THR A 392 -5.72 -19.23 4.57
C THR A 392 -5.88 -18.25 5.72
N PHE A 393 -7.11 -18.01 6.19
CA PHE A 393 -7.37 -16.99 7.21
C PHE A 393 -6.82 -17.41 8.58
N THR A 394 -5.95 -16.57 9.15
CA THR A 394 -5.41 -16.73 10.50
C THR A 394 -5.05 -15.37 11.11
N PHE A 395 -4.95 -15.31 12.43
CA PHE A 395 -4.34 -14.16 13.13
C PHE A 395 -2.91 -14.45 13.59
N GLU A 396 -2.40 -15.64 13.29
CA GLU A 396 -1.04 -16.00 13.63
C GLU A 396 -0.02 -15.19 12.83
N LYS A 397 1.11 -14.91 13.47
CA LYS A 397 2.30 -14.29 12.83
C LYS A 397 1.99 -13.02 12.03
N GLY A 398 0.97 -12.27 12.47
CA GLY A 398 0.61 -10.99 11.85
C GLY A 398 -0.05 -11.11 10.47
N TRP A 399 -0.65 -12.25 10.12
CA TRP A 399 -1.27 -12.47 8.80
C TRP A 399 -2.33 -11.43 8.43
N ALA A 400 -3.08 -10.90 9.39
CA ALA A 400 -4.13 -9.89 9.16
C ALA A 400 -3.61 -8.49 8.77
N PHE A 401 -2.28 -8.32 8.71
CA PHE A 401 -1.63 -7.07 8.38
C PHE A 401 -1.00 -7.13 6.98
N PRO A 402 -0.96 -6.00 6.26
CA PRO A 402 -0.45 -5.98 4.90
C PRO A 402 1.05 -6.26 4.89
N ARG A 403 1.51 -6.86 3.79
CA ARG A 403 2.94 -7.13 3.54
C ARG A 403 3.67 -5.87 3.11
N ARG A 404 3.02 -5.06 2.27
CA ARG A 404 3.54 -3.79 1.76
C ARG A 404 2.42 -2.79 1.55
N ILE A 405 2.74 -1.51 1.75
CA ILE A 405 1.86 -0.39 1.47
C ILE A 405 2.65 0.65 0.68
N TYR A 406 2.06 1.17 -0.39
CA TYR A 406 2.59 2.30 -1.15
C TYR A 406 1.59 3.45 -1.11
N PHE A 407 2.08 4.68 -0.93
CA PHE A 407 1.29 5.90 -1.01
C PHE A 407 1.76 6.75 -2.19
N ASN A 408 0.88 7.05 -3.14
CA ASN A 408 1.23 7.74 -4.40
C ASN A 408 2.40 7.09 -5.17
N GLY A 409 2.53 5.78 -5.03
CA GLY A 409 3.61 4.97 -5.58
C GLY A 409 4.88 4.89 -4.73
N ASP A 410 4.99 5.63 -3.63
CA ASP A 410 6.15 5.54 -2.74
C ASP A 410 5.95 4.44 -1.69
N ASN A 411 6.96 3.58 -1.51
CA ASN A 411 6.90 2.49 -0.55
C ASN A 411 6.97 3.04 0.89
N CYS A 412 5.96 2.70 1.71
CA CYS A 412 5.91 3.13 3.10
C CYS A 412 6.63 2.14 4.00
N VAL A 413 7.34 2.66 4.99
CA VAL A 413 8.05 1.81 5.95
C VAL A 413 7.06 1.13 6.89
N MET A 414 7.09 -0.20 6.88
CA MET A 414 6.32 -1.05 7.78
C MET A 414 7.04 -1.20 9.12
N PRO A 415 6.31 -1.35 10.25
CA PRO A 415 6.91 -1.84 11.49
C PRO A 415 7.56 -3.22 11.30
N PRO A 416 8.50 -3.61 12.16
CA PRO A 416 9.11 -4.93 12.03
C PRO A 416 8.06 -6.02 12.40
N PRO A 417 8.05 -7.17 11.71
CA PRO A 417 6.98 -8.18 11.86
C PRO A 417 6.82 -8.76 13.28
N ASP A 418 7.88 -8.77 14.07
CA ASP A 418 7.90 -9.20 15.47
C ASP A 418 7.09 -8.26 16.38
N ALA A 419 6.95 -6.98 15.99
CA ALA A 419 6.15 -6.01 16.72
C ALA A 419 4.66 -6.08 16.37
N TYR A 420 4.23 -6.85 15.36
CA TYR A 420 2.83 -6.84 14.90
C TYR A 420 1.88 -7.28 16.02
N PRO A 421 0.66 -6.71 16.09
CA PRO A 421 -0.31 -7.13 17.09
C PRO A 421 -0.64 -8.62 16.96
N PHE A 422 -0.21 -9.41 17.95
CA PHE A 422 -0.51 -10.84 18.03
C PHE A 422 -1.67 -11.08 19.00
N LEU A 423 -2.39 -12.19 18.78
CA LEU A 423 -3.38 -12.64 19.75
C LEU A 423 -2.66 -12.95 21.07
N PRO A 424 -3.12 -12.40 22.22
CA PRO A 424 -2.50 -12.71 23.49
C PRO A 424 -2.49 -14.22 23.68
N ASN A 425 -1.31 -14.77 23.97
CA ASN A 425 -1.13 -16.20 24.26
C ASN A 425 -1.65 -16.56 25.66
N THR A 426 -2.69 -15.85 26.11
CA THR A 426 -3.40 -16.11 27.34
C THR A 426 -4.31 -17.30 27.09
N SER A 427 -3.75 -18.49 27.29
CA SER A 427 -4.54 -19.53 27.97
C SER A 427 -5.24 -18.84 29.13
N SER A 428 -6.58 -18.88 29.14
CA SER A 428 -7.32 -18.69 30.38
C SER A 428 -6.82 -19.79 31.32
N ARG A 429 -5.71 -19.54 32.05
CA ARG A 429 -5.54 -20.16 33.35
C ARG A 429 -6.73 -19.65 34.13
N LYS A 430 -7.79 -20.46 34.15
CA LYS A 430 -8.65 -20.47 35.31
C LYS A 430 -7.69 -20.82 36.43
N ASP A 431 -7.19 -19.81 37.14
CA ASP A 431 -6.58 -20.02 38.43
C ASP A 431 -7.70 -20.59 39.29
N THR A 432 -7.89 -21.90 39.19
CA THR A 432 -8.67 -22.67 40.15
C THR A 432 -7.95 -22.47 41.44
N SER A 433 -8.44 -21.51 42.24
CA SER A 433 -7.83 -21.19 43.53
C SER A 433 -7.69 -22.48 44.32
N LEU A 434 -6.47 -22.72 44.83
CA LEU A 434 -6.17 -23.83 45.74
C LEU A 434 -7.16 -23.86 46.90
N LEU A 435 -7.65 -22.69 47.34
CA LEU A 435 -8.69 -22.55 48.35
C LEU A 435 -10.00 -23.24 47.91
N THR A 436 -10.42 -23.06 46.66
CA THR A 436 -11.65 -23.66 46.14
C THR A 436 -11.53 -25.18 46.03
N LEU A 437 -10.37 -25.67 45.58
CA LEU A 437 -10.07 -27.12 45.56
C LEU A 437 -10.06 -27.72 46.97
N MET A 438 -9.43 -27.04 47.93
CA MET A 438 -9.41 -27.48 49.33
C MET A 438 -10.80 -27.44 49.97
N LEU A 439 -11.63 -26.42 49.67
CA LEU A 439 -13.02 -26.37 50.13
C LEU A 439 -13.85 -27.51 49.53
N THR A 440 -13.71 -27.81 48.24
CA THR A 440 -14.44 -28.92 47.62
C THR A 440 -14.02 -30.28 48.18
N LEU A 441 -12.74 -30.46 48.52
CA LEU A 441 -12.23 -31.67 49.15
C LEU A 441 -12.71 -31.80 50.61
N LEU A 442 -12.75 -30.70 51.36
CA LEU A 442 -13.27 -30.69 52.73
C LEU A 442 -14.77 -30.96 52.77
N LEU A 443 -15.55 -30.39 51.82
CA LEU A 443 -16.98 -30.68 51.69
C LEU A 443 -17.23 -32.14 51.32
N SER A 444 -16.47 -32.71 50.39
CA SER A 444 -16.63 -34.12 50.02
C SER A 444 -16.26 -35.05 51.18
N LEU A 445 -15.18 -34.77 51.90
CA LEU A 445 -14.81 -35.51 53.12
C LEU A 445 -15.89 -35.38 54.21
N ALA A 446 -16.42 -34.19 54.46
CA ALA A 446 -17.49 -33.98 55.43
C ALA A 446 -18.77 -34.76 55.06
N LEU A 447 -19.14 -34.78 53.77
CA LEU A 447 -20.26 -35.58 53.28
C LEU A 447 -20.01 -37.08 53.47
N ILE A 448 -18.80 -37.57 53.19
CA ILE A 448 -18.40 -38.97 53.42
C ILE A 448 -18.41 -39.31 54.93
N PHE A 449 -17.92 -38.42 55.79
CA PHE A 449 -17.99 -38.64 57.24
C PHE A 449 -19.43 -38.61 57.76
N SER A 450 -20.30 -37.78 57.19
CA SER A 450 -21.72 -37.74 57.56
C SER A 450 -22.47 -39.00 57.13
N SER A 451 -22.15 -39.57 55.96
CA SER A 451 -22.74 -40.82 55.48
C SER A 451 -22.20 -42.03 56.24
N ILE A 452 -20.91 -42.05 56.61
CA ILE A 452 -20.33 -43.07 57.50
C ILE A 452 -20.94 -43.00 58.91
N ARG A 453 -21.17 -41.79 59.46
CA ARG A 453 -21.90 -41.64 60.74
C ARG A 453 -23.35 -42.12 60.64
N MET A 454 -24.04 -41.86 59.53
CA MET A 454 -25.40 -42.39 59.32
C MET A 454 -25.41 -43.92 59.24
N LEU A 455 -24.38 -44.55 58.67
CA LEU A 455 -24.24 -46.01 58.64
C LEU A 455 -23.84 -46.60 60.00
N SER A 456 -23.02 -45.90 60.79
CA SER A 456 -22.57 -46.35 62.11
C SER A 456 -23.61 -46.17 63.22
N ASN A 457 -24.63 -45.34 63.01
CA ASN A 457 -25.69 -45.09 64.00
C ASN A 457 -26.97 -45.91 63.76
N LYS A 458 -26.94 -46.89 62.84
CA LYS A 458 -27.95 -47.96 62.81
C LYS A 458 -27.59 -48.99 63.87
N SER A 459 -28.16 -48.82 65.07
CA SER A 459 -28.35 -49.92 66.01
C SER A 459 -29.02 -51.10 65.29
N PRO A 460 -28.66 -52.37 65.60
CA PRO A 460 -29.31 -53.50 64.96
C PRO A 460 -30.81 -53.41 65.22
N GLU A 461 -31.60 -53.36 64.14
CA GLU A 461 -33.04 -53.57 64.24
C GLU A 461 -33.25 -54.91 64.94
N ARG A 462 -33.84 -54.84 66.13
CA ARG A 462 -34.30 -55.99 66.89
C ARG A 462 -35.15 -56.84 65.95
N VAL A 463 -34.70 -58.05 65.65
CA VAL A 463 -35.52 -59.05 64.96
C VAL A 463 -36.71 -59.33 65.89
N VAL A 464 -37.83 -58.68 65.60
CA VAL A 464 -39.11 -59.04 66.21
C VAL A 464 -39.61 -60.23 65.41
N HIS A 465 -39.49 -61.42 65.99
CA HIS A 465 -40.23 -62.57 65.51
C HIS A 465 -41.74 -62.23 65.62
N PRO A 466 -42.54 -62.31 64.54
CA PRO A 466 -43.97 -62.18 64.68
C PRO A 466 -44.50 -63.40 65.44
N VAL A 467 -44.91 -63.20 66.69
CA VAL A 467 -45.79 -64.13 67.39
C VAL A 467 -47.19 -63.91 66.81
N VAL A 468 -47.68 -64.87 66.03
CA VAL A 468 -49.06 -64.90 65.57
C VAL A 468 -49.88 -65.61 66.64
N GLU A 469 -50.60 -64.86 67.48
CA GLU A 469 -51.69 -65.41 68.28
C GLU A 469 -52.95 -65.46 67.41
N VAL A 470 -53.40 -66.67 67.07
CA VAL A 470 -54.70 -66.91 66.42
C VAL A 470 -55.72 -67.20 67.53
N SER A 471 -56.59 -66.23 67.80
CA SER A 471 -57.78 -66.44 68.63
C SER A 471 -58.88 -67.09 67.77
N TYR A 472 -59.26 -68.32 68.10
CA TYR A 472 -60.41 -68.98 67.49
C TYR A 472 -61.68 -68.63 68.26
N ARG A 473 -62.53 -67.79 67.69
CA ARG A 473 -63.98 -67.82 67.92
C ARG A 473 -64.71 -67.61 66.61
N ASP A 474 -65.43 -68.65 66.23
CA ASP A 474 -66.60 -68.68 65.35
C ASP A 474 -66.49 -67.98 63.99
N LEU A 475 -66.31 -68.75 62.91
CA LEU A 475 -67.29 -68.89 61.82
C LEU A 475 -66.76 -69.88 60.73
N HIS A 476 -67.70 -70.63 60.15
CA HIS A 476 -67.46 -71.61 59.09
C HIS A 476 -67.01 -70.99 57.76
N THR A 477 -65.98 -71.60 57.14
CA THR A 477 -65.47 -71.56 55.74
C THR A 477 -64.01 -71.09 55.61
N PRO A 478 -63.18 -71.73 54.75
CA PRO A 478 -61.74 -71.45 54.71
C PRO A 478 -61.43 -70.15 53.95
N VAL A 479 -60.76 -69.21 54.63
CA VAL A 479 -60.19 -67.99 54.02
C VAL A 479 -58.71 -68.25 53.74
N ILE A 480 -58.28 -68.11 52.48
CA ILE A 480 -56.86 -68.13 52.08
C ILE A 480 -56.27 -66.76 52.40
N VAL A 481 -55.23 -66.72 53.24
CA VAL A 481 -54.48 -65.49 53.53
C VAL A 481 -53.38 -65.34 52.48
N VAL A 482 -53.49 -64.32 51.62
CA VAL A 482 -52.42 -63.92 50.69
C VAL A 482 -51.54 -62.90 51.41
N VAL A 483 -50.25 -63.22 51.58
CA VAL A 483 -49.25 -62.30 52.15
C VAL A 483 -48.44 -61.71 50.98
N GLU A 484 -48.64 -60.43 50.70
CA GLU A 484 -47.85 -59.69 49.71
C GLU A 484 -46.55 -59.19 50.34
N LEU A 485 -45.41 -59.69 49.87
CA LEU A 485 -44.07 -59.24 50.29
C LEU A 485 -43.49 -58.27 49.26
N HIS A 486 -43.37 -57.00 49.63
CA HIS A 486 -42.59 -56.03 48.86
C HIS A 486 -41.10 -56.22 49.14
N VAL A 487 -40.40 -56.93 48.23
CA VAL A 487 -38.94 -57.04 48.26
C VAL A 487 -38.34 -55.93 47.39
N PRO A 488 -37.54 -54.99 47.93
CA PRO A 488 -36.85 -54.01 47.11
C PRO A 488 -35.73 -54.70 46.32
N VAL A 489 -35.87 -54.77 44.99
CA VAL A 489 -34.87 -55.34 44.09
C VAL A 489 -33.90 -54.24 43.65
N HIS A 490 -32.63 -54.35 44.05
CA HIS A 490 -31.56 -53.47 43.57
C HIS A 490 -31.18 -53.84 42.12
N PRO A 491 -30.86 -52.89 41.22
CA PRO A 491 -30.81 -53.15 39.76
C PRO A 491 -29.73 -54.10 39.27
N ASP A 492 -28.78 -54.49 40.13
CA ASP A 492 -27.72 -55.42 39.77
C ASP A 492 -27.56 -56.50 40.84
N ARG A 493 -28.01 -57.71 40.49
CA ARG A 493 -27.69 -59.03 41.09
C ARG A 493 -28.42 -59.45 42.38
N ALA A 494 -29.71 -59.79 42.28
CA ALA A 494 -30.30 -60.79 43.17
C ALA A 494 -31.36 -61.66 42.44
N HIS A 495 -31.16 -62.97 42.42
CA HIS A 495 -32.14 -63.96 41.98
C HIS A 495 -32.81 -64.62 43.20
N VAL A 496 -34.14 -64.70 43.21
CA VAL A 496 -34.91 -65.43 44.23
C VAL A 496 -34.77 -66.93 43.97
N MET A 497 -34.14 -67.66 44.89
CA MET A 497 -33.79 -69.08 44.70
C MET A 497 -34.86 -70.10 45.16
N ARG A 498 -35.88 -69.71 45.93
CA ARG A 498 -37.10 -70.52 46.20
C ARG A 498 -38.09 -69.74 47.07
N ALA A 499 -39.38 -69.96 46.86
CA ALA A 499 -40.44 -69.64 47.81
C ALA A 499 -41.16 -70.96 48.16
N LEU A 500 -41.48 -71.17 49.44
CA LEU A 500 -42.42 -72.20 49.90
C LEU A 500 -43.70 -71.50 50.33
#